data_AF-A0A356SAZ1-F1
#
_entry.id   AF-A0A356SAZ1-F1
#
_cell.length_a   1.000
_cell.length_b   1.000
_cell.length_c   1.000
_cell.angle_alpha   90.00
_cell.angle_beta   90.00
_cell.angle_gamma   90.00
#
_symmetry.space_group_name_H-M   'P 1'
#
loop_
_entity.id
_entity.type
_entity.pdbx_description
1 polymer ?
#
loop_
_entity_poly.entity_id
_entity_poly.type
_entity_poly.pdbx_seq_one_letter_code
_entity_poly.pdbx_strand_id
1 'polypeptide(L)'
;GSRLVFVNGHWREDLSTLVADAAIEVVRFSEANAEQSALIGEHLGTTVPGTKHLFAMLNDAALSDGVFLRVRANSKAQHPVQL
;
A
#
# COMPACT_ATOMS: atom_id res chain seq x y z
N GLY A 1 -4.87 -13.26 11.16
CA GLY A 1 -5.03 -12.09 10.28
C GLY A 1 -3.70 -11.72 9.71
N SER A 2 -3.66 -10.90 8.66
CA SER A 2 -2.40 -10.47 8.05
C SER A 2 -1.76 -9.34 8.85
N ARG A 3 -0.44 -9.33 8.95
CA ARG A 3 0.37 -8.28 9.59
C ARG A 3 1.49 -7.86 8.65
N LEU A 4 1.49 -6.61 8.25
CA LEU A 4 2.57 -5.99 7.50
C LEU A 4 3.51 -5.31 8.50
N VAL A 5 4.81 -5.42 8.28
CA VAL A 5 5.82 -4.80 9.14
C VAL A 5 6.65 -3.84 8.32
N PHE A 6 6.71 -2.60 8.78
CA PHE A 6 7.52 -1.56 8.18
C PHE A 6 8.68 -1.22 9.12
N VAL A 7 9.91 -1.19 8.60
CA VAL A 7 11.11 -0.80 9.35
C VAL A 7 11.76 0.35 8.60
N ASN A 8 11.90 1.50 9.27
CA ASN A 8 12.45 2.73 8.70
C ASN A 8 11.77 3.16 7.37
N GLY A 9 10.44 3.01 7.29
CA GLY A 9 9.66 3.36 6.09
C GLY A 9 9.64 2.29 5.00
N HIS A 10 10.39 1.19 5.14
CA HIS A 10 10.41 0.11 4.16
C HIS A 10 9.62 -1.11 4.61
N TRP A 11 8.85 -1.70 3.69
CA TRP A 11 8.14 -2.94 3.97
C TRP A 11 9.10 -4.13 4.06
N ARG A 12 9.03 -4.85 5.19
CA ARG A 12 9.83 -6.04 5.50
C ARG A 12 8.96 -7.28 5.41
N GLU A 13 8.98 -7.91 4.24
CA GLU A 13 8.21 -9.12 3.97
C GLU A 13 8.62 -10.28 4.89
N ASP A 14 9.92 -10.41 5.17
CA ASP A 14 10.50 -11.42 6.04
C ASP A 14 10.05 -11.31 7.51
N LEU A 15 9.58 -10.13 7.93
CA LEU A 15 9.00 -9.88 9.26
C LEU A 15 7.47 -9.80 9.24
N SER A 16 6.88 -9.82 8.04
CA SER A 16 5.44 -9.75 7.83
C SER A 16 4.82 -11.14 7.80
N THR A 17 3.51 -11.18 7.97
CA THR A 17 2.72 -12.41 7.83
C THR A 17 1.51 -12.07 6.97
N LEU A 18 1.47 -12.62 5.76
CA LEU A 18 0.32 -12.51 4.87
C LEU A 18 -0.46 -13.83 4.92
N VAL A 19 -1.67 -13.78 5.47
CA VAL A 19 -2.60 -14.91 5.38
C VAL A 19 -3.29 -14.82 4.04
N ALA A 20 -3.35 -15.93 3.31
CA ALA A 20 -4.05 -16.00 2.03
C ALA A 20 -5.52 -15.59 2.21
N ASP A 21 -5.93 -14.54 1.51
CA ASP A 21 -7.30 -14.03 1.50
C ASP A 21 -7.63 -13.57 0.08
N ALA A 22 -8.62 -14.19 -0.56
CA ALA A 22 -9.02 -13.88 -1.92
C ALA A 22 -9.58 -12.45 -2.06
N ALA A 23 -10.00 -11.81 -0.97
CA ALA A 23 -10.43 -10.42 -0.96
C ALA A 23 -9.26 -9.43 -0.94
N ILE A 24 -8.09 -9.84 -0.44
CA ILE A 24 -6.94 -8.95 -0.23
C ILE A 24 -5.92 -9.13 -1.34
N GLU A 25 -5.31 -8.01 -1.73
CA GLU A 25 -4.16 -7.96 -2.61
C GLU A 25 -3.14 -7.00 -2.01
N VAL A 26 -1.90 -7.47 -1.91
CA VAL A 26 -0.78 -6.72 -1.37
C VAL A 26 0.39 -6.88 -2.31
N VAL A 27 0.99 -5.76 -2.74
CA VAL A 27 2.17 -5.79 -3.60
C VAL A 27 3.06 -4.58 -3.32
N ARG A 28 4.37 -4.71 -3.56
CA ARG A 28 5.27 -3.55 -3.62
C ARG A 28 4.96 -2.74 -4.86
N PHE A 29 5.13 -1.42 -4.79
CA PHE A 29 5.03 -0.56 -5.98
C PHE A 29 6.01 -1.00 -7.08
N SER A 30 7.21 -1.46 -6.70
CA SER A 30 8.22 -1.97 -7.63
C SER A 30 7.84 -3.28 -8.32
N GLU A 31 6.93 -4.05 -7.72
CA GLU A 31 6.47 -5.35 -8.21
C GLU A 31 5.06 -5.26 -8.82
N ALA A 32 4.48 -4.06 -8.86
CA ALA A 32 3.14 -3.84 -9.37
C ALA A 32 3.07 -4.13 -10.88
N ASN A 33 2.08 -4.91 -11.27
CA ASN A 33 1.75 -5.13 -12.67
C ASN A 33 1.10 -3.88 -13.30
N ALA A 34 0.81 -3.93 -14.61
CA ALA A 34 0.27 -2.78 -15.33
C ALA A 34 -1.08 -2.27 -14.79
N GLU A 35 -1.99 -3.18 -14.38
CA GLU A 35 -3.29 -2.81 -13.80
C GLU A 35 -3.09 -2.15 -12.43
N GLN A 36 -2.28 -2.77 -11.58
CA GLN A 36 -1.96 -2.25 -10.24
C GLN A 36 -1.26 -0.89 -10.33
N SER A 37 -0.32 -0.71 -11.25
CA SER A 37 0.38 0.54 -11.48
C SER A 37 -0.56 1.67 -11.91
N ALA A 38 -1.53 1.37 -12.78
CA ALA A 38 -2.54 2.34 -13.19
C ALA A 38 -3.40 2.79 -12.00
N LEU A 39 -3.84 1.85 -11.17
CA LEU A 39 -4.63 2.14 -9.96
C LEU A 39 -3.84 2.90 -8.89
N ILE A 40 -2.56 2.56 -8.71
CA ILE A 40 -1.65 3.31 -7.83
C ILE A 40 -1.57 4.75 -8.33
N GLY A 41 -1.30 4.98 -9.62
CA GLY A 41 -1.21 6.32 -10.19
C GLY A 41 -2.52 7.12 -10.12
N GLU A 42 -3.67 6.45 -10.27
CA GLU A 42 -4.99 7.09 -10.17
C GLU A 42 -5.27 7.61 -8.76
N HIS A 43 -4.88 6.87 -7.72
CA HIS A 43 -5.22 7.20 -6.33
C HIS A 43 -4.12 7.91 -5.55
N LEU A 44 -2.85 7.71 -5.90
CA LEU A 44 -1.72 8.32 -5.22
C LEU A 44 -1.77 9.85 -5.33
N GLY A 45 -1.59 10.55 -4.21
CA GLY A 45 -1.60 12.02 -4.17
C GLY A 45 -2.96 12.69 -4.34
N THR A 46 -4.06 11.94 -4.50
CA THR A 46 -5.41 12.51 -4.68
C THR A 46 -6.13 12.84 -3.37
N THR A 47 -5.76 12.16 -2.28
CA THR A 47 -6.50 12.23 -1.00
C THR A 47 -5.95 13.32 -0.05
N VAL A 48 -4.64 13.59 -0.09
CA VAL A 48 -4.00 14.63 0.73
C VAL A 48 -3.72 15.84 -0.17
N PRO A 49 -4.29 17.03 0.11
CA PRO A 49 -3.99 18.23 -0.65
C PRO A 49 -2.52 18.63 -0.41
N GLY A 50 -1.63 18.30 -1.34
CA GLY A 50 -0.19 18.53 -1.21
C GLY A 50 0.19 19.99 -0.93
N THR A 51 -0.67 20.95 -1.27
CA THR A 51 -0.44 22.39 -1.07
C THR A 51 -0.60 22.89 0.36
N LYS A 52 -1.10 22.09 1.31
CA LYS A 52 -1.29 22.51 2.72
C LYS A 52 -0.31 21.90 3.73
N HIS A 53 0.47 20.89 3.35
CA HIS A 53 1.31 20.14 4.30
C HIS A 53 2.69 19.84 3.71
N LEU A 54 3.71 20.59 4.14
CA LEU A 54 5.11 20.42 3.72
C LEU A 54 5.63 18.98 3.90
N PHE A 55 5.19 18.30 4.97
CA PHE A 55 5.57 16.91 5.23
C PHE A 55 4.90 15.90 4.28
N ALA A 56 3.72 16.22 3.72
CA ALA A 56 3.10 15.40 2.69
C ALA A 56 3.90 15.49 1.39
N MET A 57 4.28 16.70 0.98
CA MET A 57 5.13 16.90 -0.20
C MET A 57 6.51 16.23 -0.05
N LEU A 58 7.10 16.28 1.15
CA LEU A 58 8.36 15.60 1.44
C LEU A 58 8.23 14.07 1.34
N ASN A 59 7.15 13.51 1.89
CA ASN A 59 6.88 12.07 1.80
C ASN A 59 6.63 11.64 0.35
N ASP A 60 5.84 12.41 -0.41
CA ASP A 60 5.55 12.13 -1.82
C ASP A 60 6.83 12.20 -2.68
N ALA A 61 7.70 13.18 -2.44
CA ALA A 61 8.97 13.34 -3.16
C ALA A 61 10.00 12.24 -2.81
N ALA A 62 9.91 11.64 -1.62
CA ALA A 62 10.77 10.56 -1.16
C ALA A 62 10.19 9.16 -1.45
N LEU A 63 8.99 9.07 -2.03
CA LEU A 63 8.26 7.83 -2.26
C LEU A 63 8.93 7.03 -3.40
N SER A 64 9.92 6.24 -3.02
CA SER A 64 10.68 5.36 -3.91
C SER A 64 10.30 3.88 -3.75
N ASP A 65 9.73 3.52 -2.61
CA ASP A 65 9.25 2.18 -2.28
C ASP A 65 8.00 2.31 -1.40
N GLY A 66 6.94 1.56 -1.73
CA GLY A 66 5.62 1.69 -1.15
C GLY A 66 4.83 0.40 -1.27
N VAL A 67 3.82 0.23 -0.42
CA VAL A 67 2.95 -0.96 -0.46
C VAL A 67 1.58 -0.56 -0.97
N PHE A 68 1.13 -1.25 -2.01
CA PHE A 68 -0.24 -1.18 -2.48
C PHE A 68 -1.05 -2.27 -1.77
N LEU A 69 -2.07 -1.84 -1.02
CA LEU A 69 -3.05 -2.71 -0.38
C LEU A 69 -4.43 -2.43 -1.00
N ARG A 70 -5.05 -3.45 -1.61
CA ARG A 70 -6.39 -3.35 -2.17
C ARG A 70 -7.29 -4.43 -1.60
N VAL A 71 -8.53 -4.05 -1.27
CA VAL A 71 -9.64 -4.99 -1.11
C VAL A 71 -10.38 -5.04 -2.43
N ARG A 72 -10.56 -6.24 -3.00
CA ARG A 72 -11.23 -6.39 -4.30
C ARG A 72 -12.67 -5.91 -4.25
N ALA A 73 -13.18 -5.38 -5.36
CA ALA A 73 -14.56 -4.93 -5.47
C ALA A 73 -15.54 -6.05 -5.05
N ASN A 74 -16.59 -5.68 -4.31
CA ASN A 74 -17.62 -6.61 -3.82
C ASN A 74 -17.09 -7.76 -2.96
N SER A 75 -15.92 -7.59 -2.35
CA SER A 75 -15.32 -8.58 -1.45
C SER A 75 -15.13 -8.02 -0.04
N LYS A 76 -14.94 -8.92 0.93
CA LYS A 76 -14.72 -8.58 2.33
C LYS A 76 -13.56 -9.40 2.87
N ALA A 77 -12.60 -8.72 3.50
CA ALA A 77 -11.50 -9.35 4.21
C ALA A 77 -12.03 -10.25 5.33
N GLN A 78 -11.52 -11.48 5.41
CA GLN A 78 -11.92 -12.45 6.43
C GLN A 78 -11.39 -12.07 7.81
N HIS A 79 -10.22 -11.43 7.83
CA HIS A 79 -9.56 -10.96 9.04
C HIS A 79 -9.00 -9.54 8.84
N PRO A 80 -8.82 -8.78 9.94
CA PRO A 80 -8.11 -7.51 9.88
C PRO A 80 -6.70 -7.66 9.28
N VAL A 81 -6.27 -6.61 8.58
CA VAL A 81 -4.89 -6.40 8.17
C VAL A 81 -4.27 -5.37 9.10
N GLN A 82 -3.21 -5.73 9.81
CA GLN A 82 -2.47 -4.85 10.71
C GLN A 82 -1.24 -4.28 9.98
N LEU A 83 -0.92 -3.02 10.23
CA LEU A 83 0.23 -2.28 9.67
C LEU A 83 1.19 -1.87 10.80
#